data_AF-A0A840PC20-F1
#
_entry.id   AF-A0A840PC20-F1
#
_cell.length_a   1.000
_cell.length_b   1.000
_cell.length_c   1.000
_cell.angle_alpha   90.00
_cell.angle_beta   90.00
_cell.angle_gamma   90.00
#
_symmetry.space_group_name_H-M   'P 1'
#
loop_
_entity.id
_entity.type
_entity.pdbx_description
1 polymer ?
#
loop_
_entity_poly.entity_id
_entity_poly.type
_entity_poly.pdbx_seq_one_letter_code
_entity_poly.pdbx_strand_id
1 'polypeptide(L)'
;MTQNVALDLGWAPSACTLPTAEQPLRVAEFDALFADAVQTVVRLAPTRLRLELVFGPEHAARAAELAARENGCCSFFTFTLTIADGGLALEVTVPAEHVEVLDALAERAGAAAPA
;
A
#
# COMPACT_ATOMS: atom_id res chain seq x y z
N MET A 1 30.50 -16.67 -17.71
CA MET A 1 29.99 -15.39 -18.25
C MET A 1 28.52 -15.58 -18.54
N THR A 2 27.65 -15.23 -17.60
CA THR A 2 26.22 -15.14 -17.85
C THR A 2 25.74 -13.91 -17.10
N GLN A 3 25.36 -12.92 -17.89
CA GLN A 3 25.17 -11.54 -17.53
C GLN A 3 23.80 -11.39 -16.86
N ASN A 4 23.82 -10.95 -15.60
CA ASN A 4 22.62 -10.61 -14.84
C ASN A 4 22.12 -9.25 -15.37
N VAL A 5 21.10 -9.27 -16.23
CA VAL A 5 20.45 -8.05 -16.72
C VAL A 5 19.58 -7.51 -15.59
N ALA A 6 20.12 -6.54 -14.85
CA ALA A 6 19.38 -5.76 -13.89
C ALA A 6 18.36 -4.90 -14.64
N LEU A 7 17.08 -5.24 -14.51
CA LEU A 7 15.98 -4.33 -14.83
C LEU A 7 15.88 -3.35 -13.67
N ASP A 8 16.27 -2.11 -13.95
CA ASP A 8 16.12 -0.96 -13.08
C ASP A 8 14.63 -0.73 -12.77
N LEU A 9 14.19 -1.19 -11.60
CA LEU A 9 12.88 -0.86 -11.04
C LEU A 9 13.03 0.39 -10.19
N GLY A 10 13.24 1.52 -10.88
CA GLY A 10 13.54 2.85 -10.33
C GLY A 10 12.40 3.54 -9.58
N TRP A 11 11.63 2.80 -8.77
CA TRP A 11 10.59 3.36 -7.91
C TRP A 11 10.71 2.93 -6.44
N ALA A 12 11.61 2.00 -6.10
CA ALA A 12 11.76 1.46 -4.74
C ALA A 12 13.14 1.82 -4.12
N PRO A 13 13.18 2.55 -3.00
CA PRO A 13 14.43 2.94 -2.35
C PRO A 13 15.16 1.75 -1.70
N SER A 14 16.48 1.90 -1.53
CA SER A 14 17.44 0.89 -1.05
C SER A 14 17.20 0.35 0.36
N ALA A 15 16.20 0.84 1.08
CA ALA A 15 15.74 0.27 2.35
C ALA A 15 15.01 -1.07 2.17
N CYS A 16 14.57 -1.40 0.94
CA CYS A 16 14.08 -2.73 0.57
C CYS A 16 15.24 -3.61 0.07
N THR A 17 16.02 -4.19 1.00
CA THR A 17 17.12 -5.12 0.67
C THR A 17 16.64 -6.56 0.37
N LEU A 18 15.64 -6.73 -0.48
CA LEU A 18 15.22 -8.03 -1.02
C LEU A 18 15.33 -7.99 -2.56
N PRO A 19 15.98 -8.98 -3.20
CA PRO A 19 16.22 -8.98 -4.63
C PRO A 19 14.91 -9.01 -5.41
N THR A 20 14.97 -8.40 -6.59
CA THR A 20 13.89 -7.95 -7.48
C THR A 20 12.83 -8.99 -7.91
N ALA A 21 12.96 -10.26 -7.51
CA ALA A 21 11.89 -11.26 -7.60
C ALA A 21 10.98 -11.29 -6.35
N GLU A 22 11.31 -10.50 -5.33
CA GLU A 22 10.65 -10.36 -4.02
C GLU A 22 10.21 -8.91 -3.78
N GLN A 23 9.95 -8.14 -4.84
CA GLN A 23 9.48 -6.75 -4.74
C GLN A 23 8.12 -6.60 -3.99
N PRO A 24 7.94 -5.47 -3.29
CA PRO A 24 7.40 -5.35 -1.94
C PRO A 24 6.05 -4.63 -1.92
N LEU A 25 5.31 -4.70 -0.81
CA LEU A 25 3.86 -4.92 -0.80
C LEU A 25 3.54 -6.36 -1.19
N ARG A 26 2.62 -6.97 -0.45
CA ARG A 26 1.91 -8.14 -0.96
C ARG A 26 1.00 -7.68 -2.09
N VAL A 27 1.60 -7.33 -3.23
CA VAL A 27 1.02 -6.56 -4.32
C VAL A 27 -0.29 -7.18 -4.77
N ALA A 28 -0.33 -8.49 -4.95
CA ALA A 28 -1.56 -9.19 -5.31
C ALA A 28 -2.65 -9.11 -4.22
N GLU A 29 -2.28 -9.11 -2.95
CA GLU A 29 -3.22 -9.01 -1.82
C GLU A 29 -3.73 -7.57 -1.64
N PHE A 30 -2.86 -6.57 -1.83
CA PHE A 30 -3.23 -5.17 -1.90
C PHE A 30 -4.10 -4.88 -3.12
N ASP A 31 -3.74 -5.36 -4.31
CA ASP A 31 -4.54 -5.23 -5.53
C ASP A 31 -5.92 -5.84 -5.36
N ALA A 32 -5.99 -7.03 -4.76
CA ALA A 32 -7.25 -7.65 -4.44
C ALA A 32 -8.02 -6.91 -3.34
N LEU A 33 -7.37 -6.19 -2.40
CA LEU A 33 -8.05 -5.35 -1.41
C LEU A 33 -8.58 -4.07 -2.08
N PHE A 34 -7.79 -3.50 -3.00
CA PHE A 34 -8.15 -2.30 -3.73
C PHE A 34 -9.35 -2.53 -4.64
N ALA A 35 -9.34 -3.62 -5.40
CA ALA A 35 -10.43 -3.96 -6.31
C ALA A 35 -11.75 -4.31 -5.59
N ASP A 36 -11.66 -4.89 -4.39
CA ASP A 36 -12.80 -5.44 -3.65
C ASP A 36 -13.39 -4.45 -2.65
N ALA A 37 -12.53 -3.69 -1.96
CA ALA A 37 -12.92 -2.90 -0.81
C ALA A 37 -12.68 -1.39 -0.99
N VAL A 38 -11.77 -0.92 -1.85
CA VAL A 38 -11.49 0.53 -1.94
C VAL A 38 -12.58 1.22 -2.77
N GLN A 39 -13.23 2.21 -2.15
CA GLN A 39 -14.22 3.08 -2.79
C GLN A 39 -13.61 4.41 -3.24
N THR A 40 -12.65 4.93 -2.48
CA THR A 40 -12.05 6.24 -2.77
C THR A 40 -10.61 6.28 -2.31
N VAL A 41 -9.77 6.88 -3.15
CA VAL A 41 -8.35 7.11 -2.88
C VAL A 41 -8.13 8.61 -2.71
N VAL A 42 -7.67 9.03 -1.52
CA VAL A 42 -7.46 10.44 -1.19
C VAL A 42 -6.02 10.65 -0.75
N ARG A 43 -5.27 11.44 -1.51
CA ARG A 43 -3.95 11.88 -1.07
C ARG A 43 -4.09 13.09 -0.14
N LEU A 44 -3.86 12.89 1.16
CA LEU A 44 -4.00 13.94 2.19
C LEU A 44 -2.76 14.83 2.29
N ALA A 45 -1.58 14.25 2.06
CA ALA A 45 -0.29 14.94 2.05
C ALA A 45 0.73 14.13 1.22
N PRO A 46 1.89 14.70 0.86
CA PRO A 46 2.95 13.93 0.18
C PRO A 46 3.35 12.67 0.95
N THR A 47 3.26 12.65 2.27
CA THR A 47 3.59 11.50 3.11
C THR A 47 2.39 10.73 3.65
N ARG A 48 1.15 11.07 3.23
CA ARG A 48 -0.08 10.52 3.81
C ARG A 48 -1.15 10.23 2.77
N LEU A 49 -1.54 8.96 2.67
CA LEU A 49 -2.58 8.44 1.79
C LEU A 49 -3.74 7.90 2.62
N ARG A 50 -4.96 8.16 2.19
CA ARG A 50 -6.18 7.63 2.80
C ARG A 50 -6.99 6.85 1.78
N LEU A 51 -7.35 5.63 2.16
CA LEU A 51 -8.19 4.73 1.38
C LEU A 51 -9.52 4.58 2.12
N GLU A 52 -10.61 5.06 1.53
CA GLU A 52 -11.95 4.79 2.03
C GLU A 52 -12.37 3.40 1.56
N LEU A 53 -12.75 2.54 2.50
CA LEU A 53 -13.11 1.16 2.25
C LEU A 53 -14.62 0.95 2.35
N VAL A 54 -15.16 -0.06 1.66
CA VAL A 54 -16.51 -0.56 1.89
C VAL A 54 -16.62 -1.00 3.34
N PHE A 55 -17.57 -0.42 4.07
CA PHE A 55 -17.77 -0.74 5.46
C PHE A 55 -18.22 -2.19 5.61
N GLY A 56 -17.39 -3.00 6.26
CA GLY A 56 -17.67 -4.42 6.52
C GLY A 56 -16.61 -5.01 7.44
N PRO A 57 -16.98 -5.92 8.36
CA PRO A 57 -16.03 -6.56 9.26
C PRO A 57 -14.98 -7.39 8.50
N GLU A 58 -15.35 -8.01 7.37
CA GLU A 58 -14.38 -8.72 6.52
C GLU A 58 -13.33 -7.79 5.92
N HIS A 59 -13.72 -6.62 5.42
CA HIS A 59 -12.78 -5.63 4.87
C HIS A 59 -11.88 -5.03 5.94
N ALA A 60 -12.42 -4.78 7.14
CA ALA A 60 -11.64 -4.29 8.28
C ALA A 60 -10.58 -5.31 8.71
N ALA A 61 -10.97 -6.58 8.86
CA ALA A 61 -10.05 -7.66 9.23
C ALA A 61 -8.95 -7.83 8.18
N ARG A 62 -9.33 -7.87 6.90
CA ARG A 62 -8.40 -8.01 5.78
C ARG A 62 -7.42 -6.85 5.69
N ALA A 63 -7.88 -5.61 5.83
CA ALA A 63 -7.04 -4.43 5.84
C ALA A 63 -6.06 -4.44 7.02
N ALA A 64 -6.51 -4.82 8.22
CA ALA A 64 -5.66 -4.92 9.41
C ALA A 64 -4.59 -6.00 9.29
N GLU A 65 -4.94 -7.19 8.79
CA GLU A 65 -3.99 -8.30 8.57
C GLU A 65 -2.91 -7.91 7.56
N LEU A 66 -3.31 -7.27 6.46
CA LEU A 66 -2.39 -6.83 5.42
C LEU A 66 -1.45 -5.74 5.93
N ALA A 67 -1.99 -4.75 6.64
CA ALA A 67 -1.21 -3.69 7.29
C ALA A 67 -0.19 -4.24 8.29
N ALA A 68 -0.58 -5.21 9.13
CA ALA A 68 0.31 -5.82 10.11
C ALA A 68 1.47 -6.59 9.45
N ARG A 69 1.17 -7.34 8.37
CA ARG A 69 2.19 -8.06 7.61
C ARG A 69 3.15 -7.11 6.91
N GLU A 70 2.63 -6.05 6.30
CA GLU A 70 3.45 -5.08 5.58
C GLU A 70 4.35 -4.30 6.53
N ASN A 71 3.83 -3.83 7.67
CA ASN A 71 4.64 -3.18 8.68
C ASN A 71 5.75 -4.10 9.23
N GLY A 72 5.48 -5.41 9.32
CA GLY A 72 6.49 -6.41 9.70
C GLY A 72 7.62 -6.59 8.68
N CYS A 73 7.38 -6.33 7.39
CA CYS A 73 8.38 -6.40 6.32
C CYS A 73 9.07 -5.05 6.06
N CYS A 74 8.30 -3.96 6.14
CA CYS A 74 8.66 -2.59 5.81
C CYS A 74 8.21 -1.67 6.96
N SER A 75 9.02 -1.58 8.02
CA SER A 75 8.64 -0.89 9.27
C SER A 75 8.51 0.63 9.15
N PHE A 76 8.93 1.22 8.02
CA PHE A 76 8.75 2.64 7.75
C PHE A 76 7.28 3.00 7.48
N PHE A 77 6.45 2.06 7.05
CA PHE A 77 5.01 2.32 6.90
C PHE A 77 4.34 2.43 8.26
N THR A 78 3.51 3.45 8.43
CA THR A 78 2.53 3.51 9.53
C THR A 78 1.14 3.36 8.96
N PHE A 79 0.41 2.36 9.43
CA PHE A 79 -0.98 2.10 9.05
C PHE A 79 -1.92 2.47 10.18
N THR A 80 -2.98 3.23 9.87
CA THR A 80 -4.05 3.55 10.81
C THR A 80 -5.38 3.13 10.21
N LEU A 81 -6.00 2.11 10.80
CA LEU A 81 -7.36 1.70 10.45
C LEU A 81 -8.36 2.43 11.34
N THR A 82 -9.26 3.21 10.75
CA THR A 82 -10.29 3.98 11.45
C THR A 82 -11.66 3.43 11.12
N ILE A 83 -12.46 3.18 12.15
CA ILE A 83 -13.88 2.89 12.05
C ILE A 83 -14.64 4.03 12.73
N ALA A 84 -15.37 4.82 11.95
CA ALA A 84 -16.10 5.98 12.45
C ALA A 84 -17.32 6.27 11.57
N ASP A 85 -18.43 6.69 12.18
CA ASP A 85 -19.64 7.14 11.47
C ASP A 85 -20.18 6.16 10.41
N GLY A 86 -20.02 4.85 10.64
CA GLY A 86 -20.41 3.81 9.68
C GLY A 86 -19.48 3.69 8.47
N GLY A 87 -18.32 4.36 8.50
CA GLY A 87 -17.25 4.26 7.52
C GLY A 87 -16.06 3.45 8.01
N LEU A 88 -15.28 2.96 7.06
CA LEU A 88 -14.02 2.25 7.27
C LEU A 88 -12.95 2.92 6.42
N ALA A 89 -11.83 3.31 7.03
CA ALA A 89 -10.74 3.92 6.31
C ALA A 89 -9.39 3.38 6.74
N LEU A 90 -8.55 3.09 5.75
CA LEU A 90 -7.15 2.74 5.95
C LEU A 90 -6.28 3.94 5.55
N GLU A 91 -5.53 4.46 6.50
CA GLU A 91 -4.55 5.49 6.25
C GLU A 91 -3.14 4.91 6.27
N VAL A 92 -2.34 5.31 5.30
CA VAL A 92 -0.94 4.91 5.12
C VAL A 92 -0.07 6.15 5.20
N THR A 93 0.89 6.15 6.12
CA THR A 93 1.87 7.22 6.28
C THR A 93 3.28 6.69 6.12
N VAL A 94 4.15 7.48 5.48
CA VAL A 94 5.58 7.15 5.29
C VAL A 94 6.48 8.34 5.67
N PRO A 95 7.75 8.12 6.01
CA PRO A 95 8.76 9.17 6.07
C PRO A 95 8.94 9.88 4.72
N ALA A 96 9.44 11.12 4.75
CA ALA A 96 9.63 11.92 3.54
C ALA A 96 10.54 11.28 2.48
N GLU A 97 11.49 10.43 2.91
CA GLU A 97 12.38 9.68 2.01
C GLU A 97 11.71 8.55 1.23
N HIS A 98 10.45 8.21 1.56
CA HIS A 98 9.70 7.10 0.97
C HIS A 98 8.40 7.56 0.28
N VAL A 99 8.28 8.86 -0.02
CA VAL A 99 7.12 9.43 -0.73
C VAL A 99 6.86 8.72 -2.06
N GLU A 100 7.93 8.36 -2.79
CA GLU A 100 7.87 7.68 -4.09
C GLU A 100 7.13 6.33 -4.01
N VAL A 101 7.33 5.60 -2.90
CA VAL A 101 6.63 4.33 -2.65
C VAL A 101 5.15 4.57 -2.39
N LEU A 102 4.81 5.65 -1.66
CA LEU A 102 3.43 6.02 -1.40
C LEU A 102 2.71 6.54 -2.65
N ASP A 103 3.44 7.21 -3.55
CA ASP A 103 2.94 7.61 -4.88
C ASP A 103 2.54 6.40 -5.70
N ALA A 104 3.43 5.42 -5.84
CA ALA A 104 3.13 4.19 -6.55
C ALA A 104 1.96 3.41 -5.93
N LEU A 105 1.84 3.39 -4.59
CA LEU A 105 0.69 2.78 -3.91
C LEU A 105 -0.62 3.51 -4.24
N ALA A 106 -0.60 4.84 -4.27
CA ALA A 106 -1.77 5.66 -4.58
C ALA A 106 -2.22 5.49 -6.04
N GLU A 107 -1.28 5.51 -6.99
CA GLU A 107 -1.56 5.25 -8.41
C GLU A 107 -2.20 3.88 -8.62
N ARG A 108 -1.65 2.86 -7.95
CA ARG A 108 -2.14 1.49 -8.02
C ARG A 108 -3.55 1.34 -7.45
N ALA A 109 -3.80 1.90 -6.27
CA ALA A 109 -5.12 1.89 -5.66
C ALA A 109 -6.15 2.66 -6.52
N GLY A 110 -5.74 3.80 -7.10
CA GLY A 110 -6.59 4.59 -7.98
C GLY A 110 -6.93 3.88 -9.29
N ALA A 111 -6.02 3.09 -9.83
CA ALA A 111 -6.27 2.27 -11.02
C ALA A 111 -7.18 1.06 -10.76
N ALA A 112 -7.25 0.57 -9.52
CA ALA A 112 -8.04 -0.59 -9.12
C ALA A 112 -9.42 -0.23 -8.55
N ALA A 113 -9.59 0.98 -8.00
CA ALA A 113 -10.88 1.44 -7.50
C ALA A 113 -11.89 1.60 -8.65
N PRO A 114 -13.15 1.15 -8.49
CA PRO A 114 -14.19 1.38 -9.48
C PRO A 114 -14.44 2.88 -9.68
N ALA A 115 -14.61 3.30 -10.94
CA ALA A 115 -14.89 4.68 -11.34
C ALA A 115 -16.27 5.19 -10.90
#